data_AF-A0A840ZMY4-F1
#
_entry.id   AF-A0A840ZMY4-F1
#
_cell.length_a   1.000
_cell.length_b   1.000
_cell.length_c   1.000
_cell.angle_alpha   90.00
_cell.angle_beta   90.00
_cell.angle_gamma   90.00
#
_symmetry.space_group_name_H-M   'P 1'
#
loop_
_entity.id
_entity.type
_entity.pdbx_description
1 polymer ?
#
loop_
_entity_poly.entity_id
_entity_poly.type
_entity_poly.pdbx_seq_one_letter_code
_entity_poly.pdbx_strand_id
1 'polypeptide(L)'
;MTTEAPSKPKDDWRAARNSFSGRLLTGEQFEDAMAITAVIQREIWKTGTFKDKLADYAHAFARSERFDAMKAETIVRDLFKERFGETMNQLRESLLAREQTITEADRRQAYTNACGIRNAIENGTKVAFARAYAFQADDLAATLGITQVTAKTLMREEFKAAESMELTDWGKDLEARFYRPQIEAETREREAVRARGEAQTASRTRTGPSGP
;
A
#
# COMPACT_ATOMS: atom_id res chain seq x y z
N MET A 1 29.86 1.42 16.04
CA MET A 1 29.31 0.37 15.17
C MET A 1 28.29 1.04 14.27
N THR A 2 28.65 1.23 13.01
CA THR A 2 27.80 1.89 12.02
C THR A 2 26.78 0.86 11.55
N THR A 3 25.54 0.95 12.03
CA THR A 3 24.42 0.21 11.48
C THR A 3 24.13 0.78 10.09
N GLU A 4 24.64 0.11 9.05
CA GLU A 4 24.19 0.37 7.69
C GLU A 4 22.67 0.15 7.66
N ALA A 5 21.95 1.20 7.26
CA ALA A 5 20.54 1.06 6.91
C ALA A 5 20.43 -0.03 5.83
N PRO A 6 19.45 -0.95 5.90
CA PRO A 6 19.25 -1.94 4.86
C PRO A 6 19.12 -1.21 3.52
N SER A 7 20.06 -1.47 2.60
CA SER A 7 20.04 -0.90 1.26
C SER A 7 18.69 -1.23 0.62
N LYS A 8 18.04 -0.25 -0.02
CA LYS A 8 16.80 -0.49 -0.79
C LYS A 8 16.97 -1.77 -1.62
N PRO A 9 15.95 -2.66 -1.65
CA PRO A 9 16.02 -3.88 -2.45
C PRO A 9 16.47 -3.52 -3.86
N LYS A 10 17.55 -4.15 -4.31
CA LYS A 10 18.01 -4.03 -5.69
C LYS A 10 16.82 -4.49 -6.55
N ASP A 11 16.27 -3.64 -7.40
CA ASP A 11 15.28 -4.09 -8.39
C ASP A 11 16.05 -4.45 -9.66
N ASP A 12 16.63 -5.64 -9.68
CA ASP A 12 17.52 -6.07 -10.76
C ASP A 12 16.74 -6.83 -11.84
N TRP A 13 15.90 -6.08 -12.56
CA TRP A 13 15.08 -6.60 -13.66
C TRP A 13 15.92 -7.32 -14.73
N ARG A 14 17.15 -6.85 -14.96
CA ARG A 14 18.09 -7.45 -15.92
C ARG A 14 18.64 -8.78 -15.42
N ALA A 15 19.00 -8.88 -14.13
CA ALA A 15 19.41 -10.16 -13.54
C ALA A 15 18.28 -11.19 -13.65
N ALA A 16 17.06 -10.81 -13.26
CA ALA A 16 15.89 -11.68 -13.36
C ALA A 16 15.62 -12.14 -14.81
N ARG A 17 15.74 -11.27 -15.82
CA ARG A 17 15.56 -11.66 -17.24
C ARG A 17 16.63 -12.65 -17.70
N ASN A 18 17.85 -12.47 -17.20
CA ASN A 18 18.99 -13.31 -17.53
C ASN A 18 19.10 -14.56 -16.66
N SER A 19 18.15 -14.81 -15.74
CA SER A 19 18.14 -16.02 -14.91
C SER A 19 17.70 -17.27 -15.67
N PHE A 20 17.80 -18.42 -15.03
CA PHE A 20 17.35 -19.69 -15.60
C PHE A 20 15.87 -19.63 -15.96
N SER A 21 14.99 -19.31 -15.00
CA SER A 21 13.55 -19.19 -15.30
C SER A 21 13.27 -18.03 -16.24
N GLY A 22 13.97 -16.89 -16.11
CA GLY A 22 13.75 -15.70 -16.93
C GLY A 22 13.98 -15.93 -18.42
N ARG A 23 15.00 -16.71 -18.80
CA ARG A 23 15.32 -16.99 -20.22
C ARG A 23 14.34 -17.94 -20.89
N LEU A 24 13.60 -18.74 -20.11
CA LEU A 24 12.65 -19.73 -20.64
C LEU A 24 11.26 -19.15 -20.93
N LEU A 25 11.02 -17.90 -20.53
CA LEU A 25 9.74 -17.22 -20.71
C LEU A 25 9.75 -16.33 -21.95
N THR A 26 8.59 -16.21 -22.60
CA THR A 26 8.34 -15.13 -23.57
C THR A 26 8.42 -13.76 -22.86
N GLY A 27 8.44 -12.67 -23.65
CA GLY A 27 8.45 -11.32 -23.08
C GLY A 27 7.25 -11.08 -22.16
N GLU A 28 6.04 -11.35 -22.64
CA GLU A 28 4.78 -11.18 -21.91
C GLU A 28 4.75 -12.05 -20.64
N GLN A 29 5.10 -13.33 -20.75
CA GLN A 29 5.17 -14.25 -19.61
C GLN A 29 6.12 -13.77 -18.52
N PHE A 30 7.25 -13.21 -18.92
CA PHE A 30 8.23 -12.68 -17.99
C PHE A 30 7.71 -11.41 -17.31
N GLU A 31 7.08 -10.49 -18.04
CA GLU A 31 6.49 -9.28 -17.46
C GLU A 31 5.39 -9.61 -16.45
N ASP A 32 4.51 -10.57 -16.77
CA ASP A 32 3.47 -11.04 -15.86
C ASP A 32 4.07 -11.68 -14.59
N ALA A 33 5.06 -12.56 -14.75
CA ALA A 33 5.74 -13.15 -13.62
C ALA A 33 6.44 -12.08 -12.75
N MET A 34 7.01 -11.03 -13.36
CA MET A 34 7.60 -9.90 -12.65
C MET A 34 6.56 -9.05 -11.91
N ALA A 35 5.37 -8.87 -12.48
CA ALA A 35 4.28 -8.21 -11.77
C ALA A 35 3.87 -9.03 -10.52
N ILE A 36 3.79 -10.36 -10.66
CA ILE A 36 3.49 -11.26 -9.54
C ILE A 36 4.57 -11.15 -8.45
N THR A 37 5.86 -11.15 -8.78
CA THR A 37 6.93 -11.04 -7.75
C THR A 37 6.80 -9.75 -6.92
N ALA A 38 6.46 -8.62 -7.55
CA ALA A 38 6.21 -7.36 -6.83
C ALA A 38 4.98 -7.43 -5.91
N VAL A 39 3.89 -8.07 -6.37
CA VAL A 39 2.70 -8.28 -5.53
C VAL A 39 3.04 -9.12 -4.30
N ILE A 40 3.83 -10.19 -4.48
CA ILE A 40 4.26 -11.05 -3.38
C ILE A 40 5.18 -10.31 -2.42
N GLN A 41 6.16 -9.55 -2.92
CA GLN A 41 7.06 -8.77 -2.08
C GLN A 41 6.29 -7.80 -1.19
N ARG A 42 5.35 -7.07 -1.78
CA ARG A 42 4.47 -6.15 -1.05
C ARG A 42 3.63 -6.87 0.00
N GLU A 43 3.17 -8.09 -0.28
CA GLU A 43 2.44 -8.87 0.72
C GLU A 43 3.32 -9.24 1.91
N ILE A 44 4.54 -9.70 1.66
CA ILE A 44 5.49 -10.03 2.73
C ILE A 44 5.78 -8.80 3.60
N TRP A 45 6.02 -7.65 2.99
CA TRP A 45 6.19 -6.38 3.73
C TRP A 45 4.94 -5.95 4.49
N LYS A 46 3.75 -6.26 3.96
CA LYS A 46 2.49 -5.87 4.60
C LYS A 46 2.17 -6.74 5.80
N THR A 47 2.27 -8.07 5.65
CA THR A 47 1.69 -9.05 6.59
C THR A 47 2.69 -10.07 7.11
N GLY A 48 3.88 -10.17 6.52
CA GLY A 48 4.83 -11.24 6.83
C GLY A 48 4.43 -12.61 6.29
N THR A 49 3.42 -12.68 5.41
CA THR A 49 2.94 -13.93 4.79
C THR A 49 3.00 -13.85 3.26
N PHE A 50 3.01 -15.00 2.60
CA PHE A 50 3.01 -15.04 1.12
C PHE A 50 2.45 -16.32 0.51
N LYS A 51 2.34 -17.43 1.26
CA LYS A 51 2.03 -18.75 0.69
C LYS A 51 0.69 -18.77 -0.06
N ASP A 52 -0.36 -18.22 0.54
CA ASP A 52 -1.70 -18.21 -0.05
C ASP A 52 -1.72 -17.36 -1.32
N LYS A 53 -1.18 -16.13 -1.25
CA LYS A 53 -1.06 -15.27 -2.44
C LYS A 53 -0.20 -15.92 -3.53
N LEU A 54 0.91 -16.53 -3.17
CA LEU A 54 1.78 -17.21 -4.13
C LEU A 54 1.02 -18.34 -4.82
N ALA A 55 0.28 -19.16 -4.07
CA ALA A 55 -0.54 -20.22 -4.65
C ALA A 55 -1.61 -19.66 -5.59
N ASP A 56 -2.34 -18.62 -5.18
CA ASP A 56 -3.39 -17.99 -5.99
C ASP A 56 -2.85 -17.41 -7.30
N TYR A 57 -1.77 -16.64 -7.23
CA TYR A 57 -1.16 -16.03 -8.41
C TYR A 57 -0.45 -17.05 -9.30
N ALA A 58 0.22 -18.05 -8.72
CA ALA A 58 0.84 -19.13 -9.49
C ALA A 58 -0.23 -19.95 -10.24
N HIS A 59 -1.36 -20.24 -9.60
CA HIS A 59 -2.47 -20.92 -10.26
C HIS A 59 -3.09 -20.07 -11.38
N ALA A 60 -3.27 -18.76 -11.16
CA ALA A 60 -3.75 -17.85 -12.21
C ALA A 60 -2.79 -17.80 -13.41
N PHE A 61 -1.49 -17.64 -13.16
CA PHE A 61 -0.44 -17.61 -14.17
C PHE A 61 -0.31 -18.93 -14.94
N ALA A 62 -0.37 -20.06 -14.24
CA ALA A 62 -0.34 -21.38 -14.86
C ALA A 62 -1.49 -21.58 -15.85
N ARG A 63 -2.70 -21.11 -15.51
CA ARG A 63 -3.88 -21.23 -16.38
C ARG A 63 -3.78 -20.37 -17.63
N SER A 64 -3.27 -19.14 -17.55
CA SER A 64 -3.14 -18.28 -18.74
C SER A 64 -2.06 -18.79 -19.68
N GLU A 65 -0.92 -19.22 -19.12
CA GLU A 65 0.28 -19.58 -19.89
C GLU A 65 0.41 -21.08 -20.20
N ARG A 66 -0.56 -21.88 -19.78
CA ARG A 66 -0.60 -23.35 -19.96
C ARG A 66 0.60 -24.07 -19.34
N PHE A 67 1.09 -23.57 -18.20
CA PHE A 67 2.01 -24.30 -17.33
C PHE A 67 1.24 -25.14 -16.31
N ASP A 68 1.91 -26.08 -15.65
CA ASP A 68 1.39 -26.60 -14.39
C ASP A 68 1.66 -25.60 -13.24
N ALA A 69 0.84 -25.66 -12.19
CA ALA A 69 0.91 -24.71 -11.07
C ALA A 69 2.23 -24.79 -10.28
N MET A 70 2.84 -25.97 -10.19
CA MET A 70 4.11 -26.16 -9.47
C MET A 70 5.27 -25.50 -10.21
N LYS A 71 5.28 -25.63 -11.55
CA LYS A 71 6.23 -24.94 -12.42
C LYS A 71 6.04 -23.42 -12.34
N ALA A 72 4.80 -22.93 -12.38
CA ALA A 72 4.51 -21.50 -12.21
C ALA A 72 5.02 -20.97 -10.86
N GLU A 73 4.77 -21.68 -9.76
CA GLU A 73 5.28 -21.30 -8.44
C GLU A 73 6.82 -21.25 -8.41
N THR A 74 7.47 -22.26 -9.00
CA THR A 74 8.94 -22.34 -9.07
C THR A 74 9.52 -21.16 -9.84
N ILE A 75 8.93 -20.82 -10.99
CA ILE A 75 9.32 -19.65 -11.79
C ILE A 75 9.21 -18.37 -10.97
N VAL A 76 8.09 -18.15 -10.29
CA VAL A 76 7.88 -16.93 -9.49
C VAL A 76 8.88 -16.85 -8.34
N ARG A 77 9.19 -17.97 -7.68
CA ARG A 77 10.19 -18.03 -6.60
C ARG A 77 11.61 -17.75 -7.09
N ASP A 78 12.01 -18.32 -8.22
CA ASP A 78 13.32 -18.06 -8.83
C ASP A 78 13.46 -16.58 -9.20
N LEU A 79 12.49 -16.05 -9.96
CA LEU A 79 12.48 -14.65 -10.35
C LEU A 79 12.42 -13.69 -9.17
N PHE A 80 11.72 -14.04 -8.09
CA PHE A 80 11.71 -13.23 -6.87
C PHE A 80 13.11 -13.12 -6.28
N LYS A 81 13.81 -14.25 -6.15
CA LYS A 81 15.16 -14.30 -5.59
C LYS A 81 16.14 -13.52 -6.45
N GLU A 82 16.08 -13.70 -7.77
CA GLU A 82 16.98 -13.02 -8.71
C GLU A 82 16.70 -11.52 -8.77
N ARG A 83 15.42 -11.13 -8.67
CA ARG A 83 15.02 -9.73 -8.66
C ARG A 83 15.48 -9.02 -7.40
N PHE A 84 15.22 -9.60 -6.22
CA PHE A 84 15.38 -8.90 -4.93
C PHE A 84 16.64 -9.31 -4.15
N GLY A 85 17.38 -10.31 -4.62
CA GLY A 85 18.61 -10.80 -3.99
C GLY A 85 18.39 -11.77 -2.82
N GLU A 86 17.15 -12.02 -2.42
CA GLU A 86 16.79 -12.90 -1.31
C GLU A 86 15.52 -13.71 -1.62
N THR A 87 15.37 -14.86 -0.98
CA THR A 87 14.14 -15.66 -1.11
C THR A 87 13.00 -15.05 -0.30
N MET A 88 11.76 -15.38 -0.67
CA MET A 88 10.56 -14.97 0.08
C MET A 88 10.60 -15.36 1.57
N ASN A 89 11.18 -16.51 1.91
CA ASN A 89 11.36 -16.94 3.30
C ASN A 89 12.43 -16.10 4.02
N GLN A 90 13.55 -15.80 3.36
CA GLN A 90 14.59 -14.94 3.95
C GLN A 90 14.06 -13.54 4.23
N LEU A 91 13.30 -12.94 3.31
CA LEU A 91 12.64 -11.65 3.56
C LEU A 91 11.66 -11.74 4.74
N ARG A 92 10.84 -12.79 4.81
CA ARG A 92 9.92 -12.98 5.94
C ARG A 92 10.68 -13.10 7.28
N GLU A 93 11.74 -13.88 7.31
CA GLU A 93 12.56 -14.12 8.51
C GLU A 93 13.30 -12.85 8.94
N SER A 94 13.80 -12.05 8.01
CA SER A 94 14.47 -10.79 8.32
C SER A 94 13.52 -9.78 8.96
N LEU A 95 12.29 -9.66 8.45
CA LEU A 95 11.24 -8.83 9.06
C LEU A 95 10.90 -9.32 10.48
N LEU A 96 10.69 -10.63 10.67
CA LEU A 96 10.39 -11.20 12.00
C LEU A 96 11.54 -10.98 12.99
N ALA A 97 12.78 -11.15 12.57
CA ALA A 97 13.94 -10.89 13.41
C ALA A 97 14.02 -9.41 13.81
N ARG A 98 13.69 -8.50 12.90
CA ARG A 98 13.66 -7.06 13.20
C ARG A 98 12.55 -6.71 14.19
N GLU A 99 11.39 -7.32 14.07
CA GLU A 99 10.28 -7.15 15.01
C GLU A 99 10.63 -7.60 16.44
N GLN A 100 11.49 -8.62 16.59
CA GLN A 100 11.95 -9.07 17.91
C GLN A 100 12.96 -8.12 18.57
N THR A 101 13.49 -7.15 17.81
CA THR A 101 14.54 -6.22 18.27
C THR A 101 14.05 -4.77 18.33
N ILE A 102 12.73 -4.56 18.43
CA ILE A 102 12.13 -3.24 18.59
C ILE A 102 12.66 -2.57 19.86
N THR A 103 13.23 -1.38 19.70
CA THR A 103 13.80 -0.59 20.79
C THR A 103 12.83 0.46 21.32
N GLU A 104 13.16 1.06 22.45
CA GLU A 104 12.41 2.20 22.99
C GLU A 104 12.46 3.43 22.07
N ALA A 105 13.55 3.60 21.31
CA ALA A 105 13.63 4.65 20.30
C ALA A 105 12.62 4.41 19.16
N ASP A 106 12.48 3.16 18.71
CA ASP A 106 11.51 2.78 17.68
C ASP A 106 10.07 3.01 18.16
N ARG A 107 9.78 2.73 19.44
CA ARG A 107 8.47 3.01 20.07
C ARG A 107 8.14 4.50 20.08
N ARG A 108 9.08 5.36 20.47
CA ARG A 108 8.91 6.81 20.37
C ARG A 108 8.67 7.29 18.94
N GLN A 109 9.34 6.67 17.96
CA GLN A 109 9.08 6.95 16.55
C GLN A 109 7.66 6.52 16.15
N ALA A 110 7.19 5.36 16.59
CA ALA A 110 5.82 4.91 16.33
C ALA A 110 4.76 5.88 16.85
N TYR A 111 4.95 6.42 18.06
CA TYR A 111 4.10 7.49 18.59
C TYR A 111 4.15 8.75 17.70
N THR A 112 5.34 9.15 17.25
CA THR A 112 5.51 10.31 16.36
C THR A 112 4.75 10.12 15.04
N ASN A 113 4.85 8.95 14.41
CA ASN A 113 4.09 8.61 13.20
C ASN A 113 2.57 8.57 13.46
N ALA A 114 2.13 8.09 14.64
CA ALA A 114 0.73 8.12 15.04
C ALA A 114 0.19 9.57 15.12
N CYS A 115 0.93 10.47 15.76
CA CYS A 115 0.60 11.91 15.82
C CYS A 115 0.62 12.57 14.43
N GLY A 116 1.49 12.10 13.52
CA GLY A 116 1.57 12.55 12.13
C GLY A 116 0.28 12.36 11.32
N ILE A 117 -0.63 11.48 11.76
CA ILE A 117 -1.95 11.29 11.14
C ILE A 117 -2.75 12.59 11.15
N ARG A 118 -2.68 13.37 12.25
CA ARG A 118 -3.38 14.64 12.36
C ARG A 118 -2.98 15.60 11.25
N ASN A 119 -1.68 15.74 11.00
CA ASN A 119 -1.18 16.63 9.94
C ASN A 119 -1.72 16.22 8.56
N ALA A 120 -1.83 14.92 8.28
CA ALA A 120 -2.38 14.42 7.03
C ALA A 120 -3.88 14.70 6.87
N ILE A 121 -4.66 14.66 7.96
CA ILE A 121 -6.11 14.93 7.93
C ILE A 121 -6.41 16.43 7.93
N GLU A 122 -5.69 17.22 8.73
CA GLU A 122 -5.93 18.66 8.93
C GLU A 122 -5.35 19.50 7.79
N ASN A 123 -4.11 19.22 7.40
CA ASN A 123 -3.34 20.04 6.44
C ASN A 123 -3.02 19.30 5.13
N GLY A 124 -3.15 17.98 5.11
CA GLY A 124 -2.89 17.15 3.93
C GLY A 124 -4.02 17.26 2.90
N THR A 125 -3.86 16.54 1.80
CA THR A 125 -4.67 16.53 0.57
C THR A 125 -6.13 16.08 0.75
N LYS A 126 -6.77 16.35 1.88
CA LYS A 126 -8.09 15.88 2.30
C LYS A 126 -8.16 14.36 2.31
N VAL A 127 -7.40 13.72 3.20
CA VAL A 127 -7.40 12.26 3.31
C VAL A 127 -8.15 11.81 4.55
N ALA A 128 -8.98 10.77 4.38
CA ALA A 128 -9.62 10.06 5.48
C ALA A 128 -8.58 9.40 6.41
N PHE A 129 -8.94 9.20 7.67
CA PHE A 129 -8.12 8.59 8.71
C PHE A 129 -7.53 7.25 8.25
N ALA A 130 -8.32 6.36 7.65
CA ALA A 130 -7.83 5.06 7.21
C ALA A 130 -6.67 5.16 6.21
N ARG A 131 -6.69 6.18 5.32
CA ARG A 131 -5.61 6.42 4.36
C ARG A 131 -4.39 7.04 5.02
N ALA A 132 -4.60 8.04 5.87
CA ALA A 132 -3.52 8.66 6.63
C ALA A 132 -2.80 7.64 7.53
N TYR A 133 -3.58 6.79 8.20
CA TYR A 133 -3.05 5.74 9.07
C TYR A 133 -2.27 4.69 8.29
N ALA A 134 -2.78 4.23 7.14
CA ALA A 134 -2.04 3.31 6.28
C ALA A 134 -0.72 3.92 5.79
N PHE A 135 -0.73 5.19 5.35
CA PHE A 135 0.45 5.90 4.90
C PHE A 135 1.51 6.03 6.01
N GLN A 136 1.11 6.47 7.20
CA GLN A 136 2.02 6.60 8.35
C GLN A 136 2.58 5.24 8.79
N ALA A 137 1.78 4.18 8.71
CA ALA A 137 2.26 2.83 9.01
C ALA A 137 3.23 2.30 7.95
N ASP A 138 3.02 2.61 6.66
CA ASP A 138 3.94 2.24 5.59
C ASP A 138 5.31 2.93 5.76
N ASP A 139 5.30 4.22 6.10
CA ASP A 139 6.51 4.99 6.37
C ASP A 139 7.30 4.43 7.57
N LEU A 140 6.60 4.14 8.67
CA LEU A 140 7.20 3.54 9.86
C LEU A 140 7.74 2.12 9.57
N ALA A 141 6.97 1.29 8.87
CA ALA A 141 7.36 -0.07 8.52
C ALA A 141 8.63 -0.08 7.66
N ALA A 142 8.71 0.80 6.66
CA ALA A 142 9.89 0.96 5.81
C ALA A 142 11.10 1.47 6.59
N THR A 143 10.89 2.44 7.49
CA THR A 143 11.97 3.02 8.32
C THR A 143 12.56 1.99 9.28
N LEU A 144 11.69 1.18 9.91
CA LEU A 144 12.11 0.23 10.92
C LEU A 144 12.50 -1.13 10.33
N GLY A 145 12.11 -1.45 9.09
CA GLY A 145 12.33 -2.76 8.49
C GLY A 145 11.41 -3.84 9.10
N ILE A 146 10.16 -3.49 9.41
CA ILE A 146 9.15 -4.39 10.00
C ILE A 146 7.93 -4.49 9.09
N THR A 147 6.98 -5.37 9.42
CA THR A 147 5.74 -5.43 8.65
C THR A 147 4.82 -4.22 8.92
N GLN A 148 3.98 -3.87 7.93
CA GLN A 148 2.95 -2.84 8.11
C GLN A 148 1.99 -3.19 9.26
N VAL A 149 1.67 -4.47 9.44
CA VAL A 149 0.83 -4.94 10.57
C VAL A 149 1.49 -4.61 11.90
N THR A 150 2.78 -4.91 12.08
CA THR A 150 3.49 -4.60 13.32
C THR A 150 3.63 -3.09 13.55
N ALA A 151 3.94 -2.32 12.51
CA ALA A 151 3.96 -0.86 12.58
C ALA A 151 2.63 -0.27 13.07
N LYS A 152 1.50 -0.76 12.54
CA LYS A 152 0.16 -0.38 12.99
C LYS A 152 -0.09 -0.72 14.46
N THR A 153 0.33 -1.90 14.90
CA THR A 153 0.21 -2.31 16.31
C THR A 153 0.99 -1.36 17.21
N LEU A 154 2.27 -1.09 16.89
CA LEU A 154 3.11 -0.16 17.66
C LEU A 154 2.48 1.23 17.72
N MET A 155 2.06 1.79 16.60
CA MET A 155 1.43 3.12 16.56
C MET A 155 0.22 3.20 17.49
N ARG A 156 -0.62 2.15 17.52
CA ARG A 156 -1.79 2.11 18.40
C ARG A 156 -1.40 1.99 19.87
N GLU A 157 -0.48 1.10 20.19
CA GLU A 157 -0.05 0.84 21.57
C GLU A 157 0.60 2.08 22.17
N GLU A 158 1.55 2.68 21.46
CA GLU A 158 2.30 3.85 21.94
C GLU A 158 1.41 5.10 22.04
N PHE A 159 0.49 5.28 21.08
CA PHE A 159 -0.50 6.35 21.18
C PHE A 159 -1.44 6.16 22.38
N LYS A 160 -1.94 4.95 22.59
CA LYS A 160 -2.81 4.66 23.74
C LYS A 160 -2.08 4.85 25.07
N ALA A 161 -0.82 4.46 25.15
CA ALA A 161 -0.01 4.63 26.35
C ALA A 161 0.22 6.11 26.68
N ALA A 162 0.44 6.96 25.68
CA ALA A 162 0.68 8.38 25.86
C ALA A 162 -0.61 9.20 26.10
N GLU A 163 -1.66 8.93 25.32
CA GLU A 163 -2.88 9.76 25.28
C GLU A 163 -4.03 9.20 26.09
N SER A 164 -3.91 7.97 26.62
CA SER A 164 -4.99 7.24 27.29
C SER A 164 -6.26 7.11 26.44
N MET A 165 -6.11 7.13 25.11
CA MET A 165 -7.19 7.10 24.12
C MET A 165 -6.87 6.14 22.99
N GLU A 166 -7.87 5.47 22.43
CA GLU A 166 -7.70 4.64 21.25
C GLU A 166 -7.42 5.50 20.01
N LEU A 167 -6.35 5.20 19.27
CA LEU A 167 -5.96 5.92 18.06
C LEU A 167 -7.08 5.99 17.02
N THR A 168 -7.89 4.94 16.92
CA THR A 168 -9.04 4.87 16.01
C THR A 168 -10.13 5.87 16.39
N ASP A 169 -10.40 6.04 17.68
CA ASP A 169 -11.45 6.96 18.13
C ASP A 169 -11.00 8.40 18.01
N TRP A 170 -9.74 8.69 18.34
CA TRP A 170 -9.11 9.97 18.02
C TRP A 170 -9.17 10.28 16.51
N GLY A 171 -8.92 9.29 15.67
CA GLY A 171 -9.04 9.40 14.22
C GLY A 171 -10.44 9.78 13.73
N LYS A 172 -11.50 9.18 14.31
CA LYS A 172 -12.89 9.54 13.99
C LYS A 172 -13.19 10.99 14.36
N ASP A 173 -12.70 11.44 15.51
CA ASP A 173 -12.88 12.82 15.96
C ASP A 173 -12.19 13.81 15.02
N LEU A 174 -10.98 13.49 14.55
CA LEU A 174 -10.29 14.29 13.53
C LEU A 174 -11.07 14.34 12.21
N GLU A 175 -11.60 13.20 11.76
CA GLU A 175 -12.40 13.18 10.54
C GLU A 175 -13.68 14.01 10.66
N ALA A 176 -14.38 13.92 11.80
CA ALA A 176 -15.58 14.71 12.05
C ALA A 176 -15.29 16.21 12.07
N ARG A 177 -14.14 16.62 12.63
CA ARG A 177 -13.75 18.04 12.75
C ARG A 177 -13.21 18.62 11.44
N PHE A 178 -12.39 17.86 10.71
CA PHE A 178 -11.63 18.42 9.59
C PHE A 178 -12.03 17.82 8.24
N TYR A 179 -12.17 16.50 8.14
CA TYR A 179 -12.38 15.83 6.85
C TYR A 179 -13.83 15.96 6.33
N ARG A 180 -14.83 15.59 7.14
CA ARG A 180 -16.24 15.61 6.73
C ARG A 180 -16.73 16.99 6.27
N PRO A 181 -16.44 18.09 6.99
CA PRO A 181 -16.87 19.43 6.54
C PRO A 181 -16.32 19.80 5.17
N GLN A 182 -15.08 19.41 4.86
CA GLN A 182 -14.46 19.69 3.56
C GLN A 182 -15.12 18.90 2.42
N ILE A 183 -15.47 17.64 2.65
CA ILE A 183 -16.17 16.80 1.66
C ILE A 183 -17.60 17.26 1.43
N GLU A 184 -18.33 17.63 2.49
CA GLU A 184 -19.69 18.15 2.39
C GLU A 184 -19.75 19.50 1.67
N ALA A 185 -18.76 20.39 1.89
CA ALA A 185 -18.66 21.64 1.16
C ALA A 185 -18.42 21.41 -0.33
N GLU A 186 -17.50 20.51 -0.69
CA GLU A 186 -17.19 20.17 -2.08
C GLU A 186 -18.36 19.48 -2.79
N THR A 187 -19.09 18.61 -2.09
CA THR A 187 -20.28 17.96 -2.63
C THR A 187 -21.37 18.99 -2.94
N ARG A 188 -21.64 19.90 -2.00
CA ARG A 188 -22.59 21.01 -2.21
C ARG A 188 -22.17 21.94 -3.35
N GLU A 189 -20.88 22.23 -3.49
CA GLU A 189 -20.36 23.03 -4.60
C GLU A 189 -20.57 22.32 -5.95
N ARG A 190 -20.24 21.02 -6.02
CA ARG A 190 -20.45 20.21 -7.23
C ARG A 190 -21.93 20.12 -7.61
N GLU A 191 -22.82 19.93 -6.63
CA GLU A 191 -24.26 19.94 -6.85
C GLU A 191 -24.75 21.30 -7.34
N ALA A 192 -24.28 22.40 -6.75
CA ALA A 192 -24.62 23.76 -7.19
C ALA A 192 -24.09 24.09 -8.59
N VAL A 193 -22.95 23.52 -9.00
CA VAL A 193 -22.43 23.63 -10.38
C VAL A 193 -23.28 22.82 -11.35
N ARG A 194 -23.63 21.58 -10.99
CA ARG A 194 -24.50 20.71 -11.81
C ARG A 194 -25.88 21.33 -12.01
N ALA A 195 -26.53 21.78 -10.94
CA ALA A 195 -27.83 22.43 -11.00
C ALA A 195 -27.82 23.70 -11.88
N ARG A 196 -26.74 24.49 -11.84
CA ARG A 196 -26.57 25.66 -12.72
C ARG A 196 -26.37 25.27 -14.19
N GLY A 197 -25.63 24.19 -14.48
CA GLY A 197 -25.48 23.66 -15.83
C GLY A 197 -26.80 23.12 -16.41
N GLU A 198 -27.58 22.41 -15.61
CA GLU A 198 -28.88 21.87 -16.01
C GLU A 198 -29.91 22.98 -16.26
N ALA A 199 -29.94 24.03 -15.43
CA ALA A 199 -30.82 25.19 -15.62
C ALA A 199 -30.48 26.00 -16.89
N GLN A 200 -29.20 26.16 -17.23
CA GLN A 200 -28.79 26.81 -18.49
C GLN A 200 -29.15 25.98 -19.73
N THR A 201 -29.09 24.66 -19.62
CA THR A 201 -29.44 23.75 -20.73
C THR A 201 -30.95 23.74 -20.98
N ALA A 202 -31.77 23.79 -19.92
CA ALA A 202 -33.23 23.86 -20.01
C ALA A 202 -33.76 25.21 -20.55
N SER A 203 -33.06 26.32 -20.30
CA SER A 203 -33.42 27.64 -20.85
C SER A 203 -33.15 27.73 -22.36
N ARG A 204 -32.11 27.04 -22.85
CA ARG A 204 -31.74 26.98 -24.27
C ARG A 204 -32.71 26.17 -25.14
N THR A 205 -33.35 25.14 -24.60
CA THR A 205 -34.35 24.34 -25.33
C THR A 205 -35.73 24.98 -25.37
N ARG A 206 -36.05 25.92 -24.46
CA ARG A 206 -37.37 26.58 -24.38
C ARG A 206 -37.53 27.79 -25.32
N THR A 207 -36.45 28.23 -25.96
CA THR A 207 -36.41 29.38 -26.89
C THR A 207 -36.17 28.95 -28.35
N GLY A 208 -36.45 27.68 -28.69
CA GLY A 208 -36.50 27.20 -30.08
C GLY A 208 -37.65 27.86 -30.87
N PRO A 209 -37.46 28.15 -32.16
CA PRO A 209 -38.18 29.20 -32.87
C PRO A 209 -39.64 28.86 -33.12
N SER A 210 -40.52 29.81 -32.84
CA SER A 210 -41.86 29.87 -33.43
C SER A 210 -41.69 30.07 -34.94
N GLY A 211 -41.72 28.96 -35.68
CA GLY A 211 -41.66 28.95 -37.13
C GLY A 211 -42.95 29.52 -37.73
N PRO A 212 -42.86 30.33 -38.81
CA PRO A 212 -44.00 30.88 -39.54
C PRO A 212 -44.79 29.82 -40.31
#